data_AF-A0A1F8LUS0-F1
#
_entry.id   AF-A0A1F8LUS0-F1
#
_cell.length_a   1.000
_cell.length_b   1.000
_cell.length_c   1.000
_cell.angle_alpha   90.00
_cell.angle_beta   90.00
_cell.angle_gamma   90.00
#
_symmetry.space_group_name_H-M   'P 1'
#
loop_
_entity.id
_entity.type
_entity.pdbx_description
1 polymer ?
#
loop_
_entity_poly.entity_id
_entity_poly.type
_entity_poly.pdbx_seq_one_letter_code
_entity_poly.pdbx_strand_id
1 'polypeptide(L)' 'MKKLVCEKCGREIVDPGDIELVLAGMDAWQNSVRARGEEPRGIFPCKHYRNCGGEMIIVDDKEKPEKSPGKLKNLFRRKP' A
#
# COMPACT_ATOMS: atom_id res chain seq x y z
N MET A 1 -7.54 4.13 14.59
CA MET A 1 -8.41 3.73 13.46
C MET A 1 -7.51 3.05 12.45
N LYS A 2 -7.93 1.93 11.87
CA LYS A 2 -7.20 1.29 10.77
C LYS A 2 -7.47 2.12 9.53
N LYS A 3 -6.44 2.54 8.81
CA LYS A 3 -6.59 3.15 7.48
C LYS A 3 -5.96 2.22 6.46
N LEU A 4 -6.55 2.14 5.28
CA LEU A 4 -5.98 1.36 4.19
C LEU A 4 -5.32 2.33 3.21
N VAL A 5 -4.07 2.05 2.83
CA VAL A 5 -3.33 2.89 1.90
C VAL A 5 -2.85 2.04 0.74
N CYS A 6 -3.00 2.52 -0.50
CA CYS A 6 -2.41 1.83 -1.64
C CYS A 6 -0.90 2.07 -1.70
N GLU A 7 -0.11 1.01 -1.82
CA GLU A 7 1.36 1.11 -1.90
C GLU A 7 1.86 1.93 -3.10
N LYS A 8 1.12 1.94 -4.22
CA LYS A 8 1.56 2.54 -5.49
C LYS A 8 1.01 3.94 -5.71
N CYS A 9 -0.30 4.12 -5.56
CA CYS A 9 -0.95 5.40 -5.85
C CYS A 9 -1.19 6.26 -4.60
N GLY A 10 -0.93 5.73 -3.40
CA GLY A 10 -1.13 6.47 -2.14
C GLY A 10 -2.59 6.74 -1.80
N ARG A 11 -3.55 6.11 -2.49
CA ARG A 11 -4.97 6.29 -2.19
C ARG A 11 -5.30 5.71 -0.82
N GLU A 12 -5.99 6.50 -0.01
CA GLU A 12 -6.41 6.12 1.33
C GLU A 12 -7.90 5.77 1.35
N ILE A 13 -8.26 4.71 2.08
CA ILE A 13 -9.62 4.39 2.46
C ILE A 13 -9.70 4.59 3.97
N VAL A 14 -10.52 5.57 4.35
CA VAL A 14 -10.76 5.97 5.74
C VAL A 14 -12.18 5.59 6.18
N ASP A 15 -13.06 5.31 5.21
CA ASP A 15 -14.44 4.93 5.48
C ASP A 15 -14.51 3.55 6.15
N PRO A 16 -15.13 3.42 7.34
CA PRO A 16 -15.22 2.15 8.05
C PRO A 16 -15.95 1.05 7.27
N GLY A 17 -17.00 1.41 6.51
CA GLY A 17 -17.77 0.43 5.74
C GLY A 17 -16.95 -0.16 4.59
N ASP A 18 -16.18 0.68 3.89
CA ASP A 18 -15.26 0.22 2.86
C ASP A 18 -14.14 -0.67 3.45
N ILE A 19 -13.64 -0.35 4.65
CA ILE A 19 -12.62 -1.15 5.34
C ILE A 19 -13.16 -2.55 5.68
N GLU A 20 -14.38 -2.65 6.23
CA GLU A 20 -15.00 -3.95 6.52
C GLU A 20 -15.19 -4.79 5.27
N LEU A 21 -15.65 -4.17 4.18
CA LEU A 21 -15.87 -4.84 2.89
C LEU A 21 -14.56 -5.38 2.30
N VAL A 22 -13.49 -4.59 2.43
CA VAL A 22 -12.14 -5.00 2.04
C VAL A 22 -11.64 -6.16 2.89
N LEU A 23 -11.82 -6.11 4.21
CA LEU A 23 -11.40 -7.18 5.12
C LEU A 23 -12.15 -8.48 4.84
N ALA A 24 -13.44 -8.41 4.53
CA ALA A 24 -14.23 -9.59 4.15
C ALA A 24 -13.77 -10.21 2.83
N GLY A 25 -13.28 -9.41 1.88
CA GLY A 25 -12.76 -9.87 0.58
C GLY A 25 -11.27 -10.24 0.57
N MET A 26 -10.56 -10.08 1.69
CA MET A 26 -9.11 -10.26 1.79
C MET A 26 -8.69 -11.69 1.44
N ASP A 27 -9.34 -12.69 2.02
CA ASP A 27 -8.96 -14.10 1.80
C ASP A 27 -9.17 -14.52 0.35
N ALA A 28 -10.27 -14.07 -0.26
CA ALA A 28 -10.55 -14.32 -1.67
C ALA A 28 -9.48 -13.73 -2.59
N TRP A 29 -9.01 -12.50 -2.29
CA TRP A 29 -7.91 -11.87 -3.01
C TRP A 29 -6.61 -12.65 -2.84
N GLN A 30 -6.18 -12.91 -1.60
CA GLN A 30 -4.92 -13.59 -1.33
C GLN A 30 -4.87 -14.98 -1.95
N ASN A 31 -5.97 -15.73 -1.88
CA ASN A 31 -6.07 -17.04 -2.52
C ASN A 31 -5.99 -16.95 -4.05
N SER A 32 -6.59 -15.92 -4.65
CA SER A 32 -6.51 -15.67 -6.10
C SER A 32 -5.09 -15.35 -6.56
N VAL A 33 -4.33 -14.55 -5.78
CA VAL A 33 -2.93 -14.22 -6.09
C VAL A 33 -2.04 -15.45 -5.95
N ARG A 34 -2.19 -16.21 -4.86
CA ARG A 34 -1.46 -17.47 -4.65
C ARG A 34 -1.75 -18.51 -5.72
N ALA A 35 -3.00 -18.60 -6.20
CA ALA A 35 -3.37 -19.50 -7.29
C ALA A 35 -2.66 -19.17 -8.62
N ARG A 36 -2.18 -17.93 -8.79
CA ARG A 36 -1.36 -17.49 -9.93
C ARG A 36 0.14 -17.75 -9.73
N GLY A 37 0.54 -18.26 -8.56
CA GLY A 37 1.94 -18.47 -8.20
C GLY A 37 2.67 -17.20 -7.74
N GLU A 38 1.93 -16.12 -7.44
CA GLU A 38 2.49 -14.88 -6.91
C GLU A 38 2.23 -14.75 -5.41
N GLU A 39 3.03 -13.96 -4.70
CA GLU A 39 2.79 -13.62 -3.30
C GLU A 39 2.01 -12.31 -3.19
N PRO A 40 0.88 -12.26 -2.45
CA PRO A 40 0.14 -11.03 -2.23
C PRO A 40 0.98 -10.04 -1.42
N ARG A 41 1.14 -8.82 -1.94
CA ARG A 41 1.89 -7.72 -1.29
C ARG A 41 1.03 -6.96 -0.29
N GLY A 42 -0.27 -6.89 -0.56
CA GLY A 42 -1.26 -6.28 0.30
C GLY A 42 -2.44 -7.19 0.58
N ILE A 43 -3.42 -6.63 1.28
CA ILE A 43 -4.62 -7.36 1.69
C ILE A 43 -5.70 -7.37 0.61
N PHE A 44 -5.68 -6.41 -0.32
CA PHE A 44 -6.74 -6.21 -1.30
C PHE A 44 -6.25 -5.40 -2.50
N PRO A 45 -6.82 -5.55 -3.72
CA PRO A 45 -6.42 -4.75 -4.86
C PRO A 45 -6.87 -3.29 -4.70
N CYS A 46 -6.08 -2.34 -5.21
CA CYS A 46 -6.50 -0.94 -5.27
C CYS A 46 -7.83 -0.78 -6.03
N LYS A 47 -8.67 0.19 -5.66
CA LYS A 47 -9.92 0.52 -6.38
C LYS A 47 -9.71 0.75 -7.89
N HIS A 48 -8.53 1.20 -8.29
CA HIS A 48 -8.14 1.35 -9.69
C HIS A 48 -7.07 0.34 -10.12
N TYR A 49 -7.15 -0.91 -9.64
CA TYR A 49 -6.14 -1.95 -9.86
C TYR A 49 -5.80 -2.14 -11.34
N ARG A 50 -6.77 -1.99 -12.25
CA ARG A 50 -6.54 -2.08 -13.70
C ARG A 50 -5.48 -1.10 -14.23
N ASN A 51 -5.40 0.10 -13.66
CA ASN A 51 -4.46 1.15 -14.08
C ASN A 51 -3.28 1.31 -13.11
N CYS A 52 -3.49 1.00 -11.83
CA CYS A 52 -2.47 1.14 -10.78
C CYS A 52 -1.61 -0.13 -10.64
N GLY A 53 -2.25 -1.30 -10.66
CA GLY A 53 -1.61 -2.58 -10.33
C GLY A 53 -1.00 -2.61 -8.92
N GLY A 54 -1.49 -1.76 -8.02
CA GLY A 54 -1.04 -1.66 -6.63
C GLY A 54 -2.05 -2.31 -5.69
N GLU A 55 -1.57 -2.71 -4.53
CA GLU A 55 -2.40 -3.32 -3.49
C GLU A 55 -2.55 -2.38 -2.28
N MET A 56 -3.62 -2.59 -1.52
CA MET A 56 -3.95 -1.87 -0.30
C MET A 56 -3.26 -2.56 0.89
N ILE A 57 -2.60 -1.78 1.73
CA ILE A 57 -1.98 -2.21 2.98
C ILE A 57 -2.70 -1.58 4.16
N ILE A 58 -2.76 -2.29 5.29
CA ILE A 58 -3.26 -1.73 6.54
C ILE A 58 -2.16 -0.88 7.14
N VAL A 59 -2.47 0.38 7.42
CA VAL A 59 -1.63 1.26 8.21
C VAL A 59 -2.36 1.51 9.51
N ASP A 60 -1.83 0.98 10.60
CA ASP A 60 -2.30 1.31 11.94
C ASP A 60 -1.57 2.58 12.40
N ASP A 61 -2.32 3.60 12.81
CA ASP A 61 -1.77 4.85 13.38
C ASP A 61 -0.99 4.64 14.70
N LYS A 62 -0.83 3.39 15.16
CA LYS A 62 -0.07 3.06 16.37
C LYS A 62 1.42 2.88 16.15
N GLU A 63 1.91 2.80 14.91
CA GLU A 63 3.35 2.76 14.64
C GLU A 63 3.78 4.02 13.88
N LYS A 64 4.45 4.91 14.62
CA LYS A 64 5.23 6.00 14.04
C LYS A 64 6.17 5.38 13.00
N PRO A 65 6.18 5.85 11.74
CA PRO A 65 7.25 5.47 10.83
C PRO A 65 8.55 6.05 11.37
N GLU A 66 9.46 5.18 11.82
CA GLU A 66 10.85 5.59 11.97
C GLU A 66 11.37 6.00 10.60
N LYS A 67 11.90 7.22 10.59
CA LYS A 67 12.42 7.95 9.43
C LYS A 67 13.43 7.11 8.65
N SER A 68 13.40 7.23 7.33
CA SER A 68 14.63 7.45 6.55
C SER A 68 14.32 8.02 5.16
N PRO A 69 14.16 9.34 5.01
CA PRO A 69 14.42 9.96 3.72
C PRO A 69 15.93 9.92 3.48
N GLY A 70 16.42 8.89 2.80
CA GLY A 70 17.75 8.85 2.18
C GLY A 70 17.83 9.87 1.04
N LYS A 71 17.74 11.16 1.39
CA LYS A 71 17.82 12.30 0.47
C LYS A 71 19.14 13.04 0.73
N LEU A 72 20.25 12.38 0.42
CA LEU A 72 21.53 13.07 0.22
C LEU A 72 21.79 13.15 -1.29
N LYS A 73 21.10 14.11 -1.92
CA LYS A 73 21.56 14.71 -3.17
C LYS A 73 22.36 15.96 -2.79
N ASN A 74 23.52 16.13 -3.45
CA ASN A 74 24.38 17.33 -3.52
C ASN A 74 25.53 17.48 -2.52
N LEU A 75 26.67 16.90 -2.85
CA LEU A 75 27.99 17.54 -2.90
C LEU A 75 28.74 16.68 -3.92
N PHE A 76 28.93 17.05 -5.18
CA PHE A 76 29.82 18.10 -5.63
C PHE A 76 29.26 18.74 -6.91
N ARG A 77 28.67 19.93 -6.76
CA ARG A 77 28.60 20.90 -7.85
C ARG A 77 30.05 21.30 -8.16
N ARG A 78 30.44 21.06 -9.41
CA ARG A 78 31.62 21.64 -10.06
C ARG A 78 31.67 23.16 -9.87
N LYS A 79 32.86 23.70 -9.60
CA LYS A 79 33.56 24.81 -10.31
C LYS A 79 34.42 25.66 -9.37
N PRO A 80 35.41 26.41 -9.89
CA PRO A 80 35.88 26.51 -11.28
C PRO A 80 37.04 25.55 -11.60
#